data_AF-A0A0Q8HDL8-F1
#
_entry.id   AF-A0A0Q8HDL8-F1
#
_cell.length_a   1.000
_cell.length_b   1.000
_cell.length_c   1.000
_cell.angle_alpha   90.00
_cell.angle_beta   90.00
_cell.angle_gamma   90.00
#
_symmetry.space_group_name_H-M   'P 1'
#
loop_
_entity.id
_entity.type
_entity.pdbx_description
1 polymer ?
#
loop_
_entity_poly.entity_id
_entity_poly.type
_entity_poly.pdbx_seq_one_letter_code
_entity_poly.pdbx_strand_id
1 'polypeptide(L)'
;MSGTAGERDVLEAKCASARTRLARLTDDFDGVVAASRDTNADDEHDPEGATIAFERSQLNALIQQARSQVTEADAALTRWDVGLYGVCESCGGDIGAERLEARPTARTCITCARSSV
;
A
#
# COMPACT_ATOMS: atom_id res chain seq x y z
N MET A 1 7.63 26.38 -4.83
CA MET A 1 6.39 25.75 -5.31
C MET A 1 6.67 24.99 -6.60
N SER A 2 7.30 23.81 -6.54
CA SER A 2 7.65 23.05 -7.75
C SER A 2 7.29 21.58 -7.58
N GLY A 3 6.00 21.33 -7.43
CA GLY A 3 5.44 20.08 -7.93
C GLY A 3 5.05 20.30 -9.39
N THR A 4 5.56 19.49 -10.31
CA THR A 4 5.17 19.47 -11.73
C THR A 4 3.90 18.66 -11.95
N ALA A 5 3.09 19.00 -12.97
CA ALA A 5 1.91 18.21 -13.32
C ALA A 5 2.22 16.71 -13.49
N GLY A 6 3.42 16.37 -13.97
CA GLY A 6 3.86 14.98 -14.12
C GLY A 6 4.04 14.21 -12.81
N GLU A 7 4.40 14.86 -11.70
CA GLU A 7 4.49 14.16 -10.40
C GLU A 7 3.11 13.82 -9.83
N ARG A 8 2.12 14.69 -10.06
CA ARG A 8 0.72 14.41 -9.72
C ARG A 8 0.20 13.21 -10.53
N ASP A 9 0.44 13.18 -11.84
CA ASP A 9 0.04 12.07 -12.71
C ASP A 9 0.63 10.73 -12.24
N VAL A 10 1.89 10.74 -11.79
CA VAL A 10 2.55 9.54 -11.22
C VAL A 10 1.88 9.08 -9.93
N LEU A 11 1.48 10.01 -9.05
CA LEU A 11 0.75 9.68 -7.83
C LEU A 11 -0.64 9.12 -8.12
N GLU A 12 -1.37 9.71 -9.06
CA GLU A 12 -2.69 9.23 -9.49
C GLU A 12 -2.59 7.83 -10.12
N ALA A 13 -1.60 7.59 -10.99
CA ALA A 13 -1.34 6.28 -11.58
C ALA A 13 -0.97 5.22 -10.53
N LYS A 14 -0.15 5.59 -9.53
CA LYS A 14 0.18 4.71 -8.39
C LYS A 14 -1.05 4.37 -7.57
N CYS A 15 -1.90 5.36 -7.28
CA CYS A 15 -3.12 5.15 -6.52
C CYS A 15 -4.09 4.22 -7.27
N ALA A 16 -4.33 4.47 -8.56
CA ALA A 16 -5.16 3.62 -9.41
C ALA A 16 -4.63 2.18 -9.45
N SER A 17 -3.32 1.99 -9.68
CA SER A 17 -2.69 0.66 -9.73
C SER A 17 -2.79 -0.08 -8.39
N ALA A 18 -2.57 0.62 -7.27
CA ALA A 18 -2.65 0.04 -5.94
C ALA A 18 -4.09 -0.36 -5.58
N ARG A 19 -5.10 0.46 -5.97
CA ARG A 19 -6.52 0.14 -5.79
C ARG A 19 -6.95 -1.08 -6.60
N THR A 20 -6.55 -1.17 -7.87
CA THR A 20 -6.82 -2.36 -8.70
C THR A 20 -6.19 -3.61 -8.08
N ARG A 21 -4.94 -3.51 -7.61
CA ARG A 21 -4.26 -4.61 -6.94
C ARG A 21 -4.98 -5.03 -5.65
N LEU A 22 -5.42 -4.07 -4.85
CA LEU A 22 -6.17 -4.32 -3.62
C LEU A 22 -7.50 -5.03 -3.90
N ALA A 23 -8.25 -4.57 -4.90
CA ALA A 23 -9.51 -5.18 -5.30
C ALA A 23 -9.30 -6.65 -5.70
N ARG A 24 -8.32 -6.92 -6.57
CA ARG A 24 -8.00 -8.28 -7.02
C ARG A 24 -7.60 -9.20 -5.86
N LEU A 25 -6.72 -8.73 -4.96
CA LEU A 25 -6.29 -9.54 -3.81
C LEU A 25 -7.43 -9.82 -2.82
N THR A 26 -8.36 -8.87 -2.68
CA THR A 26 -9.53 -9.05 -1.82
C THR A 26 -10.47 -10.10 -2.41
N ASP A 27 -10.70 -10.06 -3.73
CA ASP A 27 -11.48 -11.06 -4.46
C ASP A 27 -10.85 -12.47 -4.35
N ASP A 28 -9.53 -12.59 -4.53
CA ASP A 28 -8.80 -13.84 -4.33
C ASP A 28 -9.00 -14.39 -2.91
N PHE A 29 -8.91 -13.51 -1.89
CA PHE A 29 -9.09 -13.90 -0.49
C PHE A 29 -10.51 -14.37 -0.20
N ASP A 30 -11.52 -13.67 -0.71
CA ASP A 30 -12.92 -14.06 -0.56
C ASP A 30 -13.20 -15.39 -1.25
N GLY A 31 -12.58 -15.64 -2.40
CA GLY A 31 -12.63 -16.94 -3.10
C GLY A 31 -12.05 -18.09 -2.27
N VAL A 32 -10.88 -17.90 -1.66
CA VAL A 32 -10.27 -18.91 -0.76
C VAL A 32 -11.15 -19.17 0.46
N VAL A 33 -11.71 -18.11 1.07
CA VAL A 33 -12.62 -18.26 2.21
C VAL A 33 -13.89 -19.02 1.82
N ALA A 34 -14.47 -18.73 0.65
CA ALA A 34 -15.65 -19.43 0.15
C ALA A 34 -15.35 -20.94 -0.07
N ALA A 35 -14.27 -21.26 -0.79
CA ALA A 35 -13.88 -22.65 -1.06
C ALA A 35 -13.64 -23.44 0.24
N SER A 36 -13.01 -22.81 1.25
CA SER A 36 -12.76 -23.45 2.54
C SER A 36 -14.02 -23.80 3.33
N ARG A 37 -15.13 -23.06 3.14
CA ARG A 37 -16.39 -23.36 3.84
C ARG A 37 -17.05 -24.63 3.31
N ASP A 38 -16.84 -24.95 2.03
CA ASP A 38 -17.41 -26.14 1.41
C ASP A 38 -16.62 -27.42 1.75
N THR A 39 -15.35 -27.31 2.15
CA THR A 39 -14.48 -28.45 2.51
C THR A 39 -14.52 -28.81 4.01
N ASN A 40 -14.85 -27.87 4.91
CA ASN A 40 -14.87 -28.06 6.37
C ASN A 40 -16.04 -28.94 6.91
N ALA A 41 -16.69 -29.77 6.08
CA ALA A 41 -17.79 -30.62 6.53
C ALA A 41 -17.33 -31.90 7.29
N ASP A 42 -16.03 -32.19 7.36
CA ASP A 42 -15.45 -33.37 8.05
C ASP A 42 -14.04 -33.04 8.62
N ASP A 43 -14.01 -32.40 9.80
CA ASP A 43 -12.89 -31.55 10.29
C ASP A 43 -11.87 -32.24 11.22
N GLU A 44 -11.88 -33.55 11.43
CA GLU A 44 -10.96 -34.12 12.43
C GLU A 44 -9.54 -34.40 11.87
N HIS A 45 -9.38 -34.62 10.56
CA HIS A 45 -8.10 -35.05 9.97
C HIS A 45 -7.79 -34.48 8.58
N ASP A 46 -8.16 -33.23 8.30
CA ASP A 46 -7.85 -32.62 6.99
C ASP A 46 -6.47 -31.90 6.98
N PRO A 47 -5.44 -32.43 6.29
CA PRO A 47 -4.17 -31.73 6.10
C PRO A 47 -4.32 -30.47 5.20
N GLU A 48 -5.40 -30.34 4.43
CA GLU A 48 -5.65 -29.18 3.55
C GLU A 48 -6.07 -27.93 4.34
N GLY A 49 -6.72 -28.08 5.50
CA GLY A 49 -7.08 -26.96 6.39
C GLY A 49 -5.88 -26.12 6.84
N ALA A 50 -4.72 -26.73 7.11
CA ALA A 50 -3.48 -26.03 7.44
C ALA A 50 -2.92 -25.23 6.25
N THR A 51 -3.05 -25.78 5.04
CA THR A 51 -2.63 -25.14 3.79
C THR A 51 -3.52 -23.92 3.48
N ILE A 52 -4.84 -24.06 3.62
CA ILE A 52 -5.81 -22.98 3.45
C ILE A 52 -5.56 -21.84 4.44
N ALA A 53 -5.31 -22.15 5.71
CA ALA A 53 -5.00 -21.15 6.73
C ALA A 53 -3.72 -20.36 6.37
N PHE A 54 -2.70 -21.06 5.87
CA PHE A 54 -1.46 -20.45 5.42
C PHE A 54 -1.66 -19.55 4.19
N GLU A 55 -2.40 -20.00 3.17
CA GLU A 55 -2.74 -19.21 1.98
C GLU A 55 -3.50 -17.93 2.35
N ARG A 56 -4.50 -18.03 3.24
CA ARG A 56 -5.24 -16.87 3.75
C ARG A 56 -4.33 -15.88 4.45
N SER A 57 -3.37 -16.36 5.24
CA SER A 57 -2.41 -15.49 5.94
C SER A 57 -1.54 -14.70 4.96
N GLN A 58 -1.08 -15.34 3.88
CA GLN A 58 -0.30 -14.70 2.82
C GLN A 58 -1.11 -13.65 2.06
N LEU A 59 -2.32 -14.02 1.62
CA LEU A 59 -3.22 -13.08 0.93
C LEU A 59 -3.55 -11.88 1.81
N ASN A 60 -3.84 -12.09 3.09
CA ASN A 60 -4.08 -10.99 4.02
C ASN A 60 -2.85 -10.06 4.15
N ALA A 61 -1.63 -10.60 4.25
CA ALA A 61 -0.41 -9.77 4.29
C ALA A 61 -0.27 -8.90 3.03
N LEU A 62 -0.54 -9.47 1.85
CA LEU A 62 -0.53 -8.75 0.58
C LEU A 62 -1.63 -7.67 0.51
N ILE A 63 -2.82 -7.96 1.02
CA ILE A 63 -3.94 -7.00 1.14
C ILE A 63 -3.52 -5.83 2.02
N GLN A 64 -2.93 -6.08 3.20
CA GLN A 64 -2.49 -5.00 4.09
C GLN A 64 -1.41 -4.13 3.45
N GLN A 65 -0.46 -4.74 2.75
CA GLN A 65 0.55 -4.00 1.99
C GLN A 65 -0.09 -3.14 0.89
N ALA A 66 -1.03 -3.68 0.11
CA ALA A 66 -1.73 -2.92 -0.93
C ALA A 66 -2.57 -1.78 -0.35
N ARG A 67 -3.26 -1.99 0.77
CA ARG A 67 -3.99 -0.93 1.50
C ARG A 67 -3.05 0.19 1.93
N SER A 68 -1.88 -0.15 2.50
CA SER A 68 -0.88 0.84 2.89
C SER A 68 -0.41 1.66 1.70
N GLN A 69 -0.21 1.03 0.53
CA GLN A 69 0.19 1.74 -0.69
C GLN A 69 -0.88 2.71 -1.20
N VAL A 70 -2.16 2.33 -1.15
CA VAL A 70 -3.28 3.22 -1.46
C VAL A 70 -3.28 4.43 -0.51
N THR A 71 -3.21 4.17 0.79
CA THR A 71 -3.19 5.23 1.81
C THR A 71 -1.99 6.18 1.63
N GLU A 72 -0.80 5.66 1.36
CA GLU A 72 0.39 6.48 1.10
C GLU A 72 0.25 7.36 -0.15
N ALA A 73 -0.34 6.82 -1.23
CA ALA A 73 -0.57 7.58 -2.46
C ALA A 73 -1.64 8.66 -2.27
N ASP A 74 -2.76 8.33 -1.62
CA ASP A 74 -3.83 9.29 -1.31
C ASP A 74 -3.37 10.40 -0.37
N ALA A 75 -2.53 10.07 0.62
CA ALA A 75 -1.93 11.06 1.51
C ALA A 75 -0.96 12.00 0.74
N ALA A 76 -0.21 11.47 -0.21
CA ALA A 76 0.66 12.29 -1.06
C ALA A 76 -0.15 13.22 -1.98
N LEU A 77 -1.24 12.74 -2.59
CA LEU A 77 -2.17 13.57 -3.36
C LEU A 77 -2.84 14.64 -2.50
N THR A 78 -3.25 14.29 -1.28
CA THR A 78 -3.83 15.26 -0.34
C THR A 78 -2.81 16.37 -0.02
N ARG A 79 -1.55 16.00 0.25
CA ARG A 79 -0.47 16.98 0.46
C ARG A 79 -0.23 17.85 -0.77
N TRP A 80 -0.37 17.28 -1.98
CA TRP A 80 -0.30 18.04 -3.22
C TRP A 80 -1.37 19.12 -3.28
N ASP A 81 -2.63 18.74 -3.04
CA ASP A 81 -3.77 19.65 -3.14
C ASP A 81 -3.72 20.78 -2.11
N VAL A 82 -3.13 20.54 -0.93
CA VAL A 82 -2.94 21.58 0.11
C VAL A 82 -1.59 22.32 -0.01
N GLY A 83 -0.77 22.04 -1.04
CA GLY A 83 0.50 22.71 -1.27
C GLY A 83 1.64 22.31 -0.33
N LEU A 84 1.52 21.19 0.38
CA LEU A 84 2.52 20.63 1.29
C LEU A 84 3.30 19.45 0.70
N TYR A 85 3.10 19.16 -0.60
CA TYR A 85 3.88 18.14 -1.27
C TYR A 85 5.35 18.54 -1.34
N GLY A 86 6.23 17.58 -1.05
CA GLY A 86 7.66 17.82 -0.93
C GLY A 86 8.10 18.42 0.40
N VAL A 87 7.22 18.59 1.39
CA VAL A 87 7.59 19.04 2.74
C VAL A 87 7.68 17.85 3.70
N CYS A 88 8.75 17.79 4.48
CA CYS A 88 9.01 16.76 5.48
C CYS A 88 8.06 16.90 6.68
N GLU A 89 7.29 15.86 6.97
CA GLU A 89 6.36 15.83 8.11
C GLU A 89 7.06 15.90 9.48
N SER A 90 8.35 15.54 9.55
CA SER A 90 9.09 15.49 10.82
C SER A 90 9.82 16.79 11.16
N CYS A 91 10.48 17.43 10.19
CA CYS A 91 11.29 18.63 10.44
C CYS A 91 10.77 19.88 9.72
N GLY A 92 9.75 19.77 8.87
CA GLY A 92 9.22 20.88 8.07
C GLY A 92 10.11 21.35 6.92
N GLY A 93 11.30 20.77 6.75
CA GLY A 93 12.20 21.07 5.63
C GLY A 93 11.81 20.35 4.33
N ASP A 94 12.51 20.67 3.24
CA ASP A 94 12.22 20.09 1.93
C ASP A 94 12.64 18.62 1.84
N ILE A 95 11.83 17.83 1.13
CA ILE A 95 12.15 16.48 0.67
C ILE A 95 12.84 16.64 -0.69
N GLY A 96 14.09 16.19 -0.79
CA GLY A 96 14.87 16.33 -2.02
C GLY A 96 14.18 15.72 -3.24
N ALA A 97 14.30 16.38 -4.39
CA ALA A 97 13.65 15.97 -5.65
C ALA A 97 13.99 14.53 -6.04
N GLU A 98 15.27 14.12 -5.98
CA GLU A 98 15.70 12.74 -6.27
C GLU A 98 14.97 11.69 -5.39
N ARG A 99 14.62 12.07 -4.16
CA ARG A 99 13.87 11.19 -3.24
C ARG A 99 12.40 11.11 -3.64
N LEU A 100 11.79 12.20 -4.08
CA LEU A 100 10.41 12.21 -4.59
C LEU A 100 10.31 11.51 -5.95
N GLU A 101 11.33 11.61 -6.81
CA GLU A 101 11.44 10.86 -8.05
C GLU A 101 11.52 9.35 -7.78
N ALA A 102 12.40 8.93 -6.87
CA ALA A 102 12.53 7.52 -6.49
C ALA A 102 11.32 6.99 -5.70
N ARG A 103 10.76 7.82 -4.81
CA ARG A 103 9.60 7.50 -3.96
C ARG A 103 8.65 8.71 -3.86
N PRO A 104 7.68 8.82 -4.79
CA PRO A 104 6.71 9.93 -4.82
C PRO A 104 5.84 10.04 -3.56
N THR A 105 5.65 8.93 -2.84
CA THR A 105 4.90 8.90 -1.58
C THR A 105 5.73 9.28 -0.36
N ALA A 106 6.98 9.72 -0.52
CA ALA A 106 7.85 10.04 0.61
C ALA A 106 7.25 11.15 1.49
N ARG A 107 7.23 10.90 2.80
CA ARG A 107 6.71 11.80 3.84
C ARG A 107 7.79 12.53 4.62
N THR A 108 9.02 12.03 4.56
CA THR A 108 10.16 12.55 5.31
C THR A 108 11.38 12.75 4.42
N CYS A 109 12.20 13.74 4.75
CA CYS A 109 13.49 13.96 4.11
C CYS A 109 14.47 12.81 4.43
N ILE A 110 15.56 12.72 3.67
CA ILE A 110 16.54 11.63 3.84
C ILE A 110 17.15 11.61 5.24
N THR A 111 17.36 12.78 5.85
CA THR A 111 17.92 12.91 7.20
C THR A 111 16.98 12.31 8.24
N CYS A 112 15.72 12.76 8.28
CA CYS A 112 14.71 12.23 9.21
C CYS A 112 14.46 10.74 9.00
N ALA A 113 14.46 10.26 7.75
CA ALA A 113 14.28 8.85 7.43
C ALA A 113 15.44 7.96 7.91
N ARG A 114 16.67 8.50 7.98
CA ARG A 114 17.84 7.77 8.50
C ARG A 114 17.89 7.77 10.03
N SER A 115 17.24 8.72 10.68
CA SER A 115 17.19 8.84 12.15
C SER A 115 16.05 8.04 12.79
N SER A 116 15.10 7.55 11.99
CA SER A 116 13.93 6.79 12.45
C SER A 116 14.08 5.26 12.31
N VAL A 117 15.33 4.77 12.20
CA VAL A 117 15.66 3.33 12.06
C VAL A 117 16.12 2.74 13.38
#